data_AF-A0A976D5R0-F1
#
_entry.id   AF-A0A976D5R0-F1
#
_cell.length_a   1.000
_cell.length_b   1.000
_cell.length_c   1.000
_cell.angle_alpha   90.00
_cell.angle_beta   90.00
_cell.angle_gamma   90.00
#
_symmetry.space_group_name_H-M   'P 1'
#
loop_
_entity.id
_entity.type
_entity.pdbx_description
1 polymer ?
#
loop_
_entity_poly.entity_id
_entity_poly.type
_entity_poly.pdbx_seq_one_letter_code
_entity_poly.pdbx_strand_id
1 'polypeptide(L)'
;MATQPVTKIGVLTSGGDSPGMNAAIRAVVRSGNYFGLEVYGIMRGYSGMIEDDIFRMESRSVANIIQRGGTILKTARSKEFFEPEGRAKAYENLKKRGINGLVIIGGDGSFKGAQKFSNEFDIPCIGLPGTIDKDIAGSDFTIGFDTAVNTAVEAIDKIR
;
A
#
# COMPACT_ATOMS: atom_id res chain seq x y z
N MET A 1 6.30 -23.27 13.21
CA MET A 1 6.82 -23.52 11.85
C MET A 1 7.86 -22.46 11.57
N ALA A 2 9.01 -22.80 10.99
CA ALA A 2 10.06 -21.82 10.69
C ALA A 2 9.57 -20.92 9.54
N THR A 3 9.29 -19.66 9.84
CA THR A 3 8.89 -18.67 8.84
C THR A 3 10.04 -18.47 7.86
N GLN A 4 9.79 -18.72 6.57
CA GLN A 4 10.80 -18.44 5.55
C GLN A 4 11.15 -16.94 5.61
N PRO A 5 12.43 -16.57 5.46
CA PRO A 5 12.82 -15.17 5.43
C PRO A 5 12.14 -14.46 4.26
N VAL A 6 11.60 -13.27 4.52
CA VAL A 6 10.99 -12.43 3.49
C VAL A 6 12.10 -11.92 2.57
N THR A 7 12.00 -12.23 1.28
CA THR A 7 13.00 -11.84 0.27
C THR A 7 12.38 -11.00 -0.85
N LYS A 8 11.07 -11.13 -1.09
CA LYS A 8 10.35 -10.39 -2.13
C LYS A 8 9.07 -9.81 -1.56
N ILE A 9 8.91 -8.50 -1.67
CA ILE A 9 7.77 -7.78 -1.11
C ILE A 9 6.93 -7.12 -2.20
N GLY A 10 5.61 -7.19 -2.07
CA GLY A 10 4.67 -6.38 -2.83
C GLY A 10 4.28 -5.13 -2.06
N VAL A 11 4.29 -3.96 -2.69
CA VAL A 11 3.77 -2.70 -2.14
C VAL A 11 2.54 -2.26 -2.92
N LEU A 12 1.48 -1.89 -2.19
CA LEU A 12 0.22 -1.46 -2.78
C LEU A 12 -0.40 -0.31 -1.98
N THR A 13 -1.12 0.57 -2.70
CA THR A 13 -1.98 1.59 -2.09
C THR A 13 -3.44 1.20 -2.25
N SER A 14 -4.22 1.25 -1.17
CA SER A 14 -5.62 0.87 -1.16
C SER A 14 -6.44 1.84 -0.31
N GLY A 15 -7.72 2.01 -0.64
CA GLY A 15 -8.60 2.97 0.02
C GLY A 15 -8.66 4.30 -0.73
N GLY A 16 -9.04 5.38 -0.02
CA GLY A 16 -8.89 6.74 -0.54
C GLY A 16 -7.40 7.10 -0.65
N ASP A 17 -7.03 7.89 -1.64
CA ASP A 17 -5.66 8.40 -1.72
C ASP A 17 -5.44 9.50 -0.68
N SER A 18 -4.21 9.61 -0.21
CA SER A 18 -3.81 10.68 0.72
C SER A 18 -2.48 11.29 0.29
N PRO A 19 -2.26 12.59 0.52
CA PRO A 19 -0.95 13.20 0.33
C PRO A 19 0.13 12.44 1.09
N GLY A 20 1.29 12.23 0.47
CA GLY A 20 2.41 11.51 1.07
C GLY A 20 2.45 10.00 0.80
N MET A 21 1.42 9.39 0.19
CA MET A 21 1.48 7.98 -0.22
C MET A 21 2.66 7.70 -1.17
N ASN A 22 2.98 8.61 -2.08
CA ASN A 22 4.16 8.49 -2.95
C ASN A 22 5.49 8.52 -2.18
N ALA A 23 5.57 9.28 -1.09
CA ALA A 23 6.74 9.29 -0.22
C ALA A 23 6.90 7.94 0.50
N ALA A 24 5.79 7.37 0.98
CA ALA A 24 5.76 6.04 1.58
C ALA A 24 6.19 4.94 0.58
N ILE A 25 5.62 4.92 -0.63
CA ILE A 25 6.02 3.98 -1.70
C ILE A 25 7.53 4.11 -1.97
N ARG A 26 8.03 5.34 -2.11
CA ARG A 26 9.46 5.57 -2.35
C ARG A 26 10.33 5.04 -1.21
N ALA A 27 9.93 5.26 0.05
CA ALA A 27 10.66 4.77 1.21
C ALA A 27 10.72 3.24 1.21
N VAL A 28 9.58 2.57 0.98
CA VAL A 28 9.50 1.10 0.90
C VAL A 28 10.40 0.55 -0.20
N VAL A 29 10.30 1.10 -1.42
CA VAL A 29 11.10 0.63 -2.57
C VAL A 29 12.60 0.84 -2.35
N ARG A 30 13.02 2.03 -1.89
CA ARG A 30 14.45 2.31 -1.69
C ARG A 30 15.04 1.52 -0.54
N SER A 31 14.35 1.46 0.59
CA SER A 31 14.81 0.68 1.76
C SER A 31 14.84 -0.80 1.44
N GLY A 32 13.79 -1.34 0.80
CA GLY A 32 13.75 -2.75 0.40
C GLY A 32 14.94 -3.12 -0.50
N ASN A 33 15.17 -2.34 -1.56
CA ASN A 33 16.31 -2.55 -2.46
C ASN A 33 17.66 -2.44 -1.74
N TYR A 34 17.80 -1.49 -0.80
CA TYR A 34 19.02 -1.32 0.00
C TYR A 34 19.32 -2.55 0.88
N PHE A 35 18.29 -3.14 1.48
CA PHE A 35 18.42 -4.36 2.29
C PHE A 35 18.39 -5.66 1.46
N GLY A 36 18.48 -5.57 0.12
CA GLY A 36 18.55 -6.74 -0.76
C GLY A 36 17.21 -7.42 -1.03
N LEU A 37 16.08 -6.80 -0.68
CA LEU A 37 14.74 -7.29 -1.03
C LEU A 37 14.39 -6.93 -2.47
N GLU A 38 13.69 -7.83 -3.17
CA GLU A 38 13.05 -7.47 -4.45
C GLU A 38 11.68 -6.84 -4.18
N VAL A 39 11.49 -5.60 -4.61
CA VAL A 39 10.22 -4.87 -4.39
C VAL A 39 9.38 -4.85 -5.67
N TYR A 40 8.08 -5.15 -5.53
CA TYR A 40 7.10 -5.14 -6.60
C TYR A 40 5.99 -4.15 -6.30
N GLY A 41 5.62 -3.31 -7.27
CA GLY A 41 4.47 -2.43 -7.19
C GLY A 41 3.23 -3.15 -7.70
N ILE A 42 2.12 -3.02 -6.96
CA ILE A 42 0.83 -3.58 -7.34
C ILE A 42 -0.09 -2.41 -7.70
N MET A 43 -0.54 -2.36 -8.95
CA MET A 43 -1.42 -1.28 -9.41
C MET A 43 -2.83 -1.42 -8.82
N ARG A 44 -3.55 -0.31 -8.63
CA ARG A 44 -4.99 -0.31 -8.25
C ARG A 44 -5.30 -1.14 -6.99
N GLY A 45 -4.36 -1.21 -6.05
CA GLY A 45 -4.52 -1.93 -4.79
C GLY A 45 -4.86 -3.41 -4.99
N TYR A 46 -5.86 -3.89 -4.25
CA TYR A 46 -6.27 -5.30 -4.32
C TYR A 46 -6.76 -5.74 -5.71
N SER A 47 -7.33 -4.84 -6.51
CA SER A 47 -7.78 -5.19 -7.87
C SER A 47 -6.61 -5.59 -8.77
N GLY A 48 -5.52 -4.82 -8.80
CA GLY A 48 -4.35 -5.23 -9.60
C GLY A 48 -3.65 -6.46 -9.05
N MET A 49 -3.77 -6.75 -7.75
CA MET A 49 -3.29 -8.01 -7.19
C MET A 49 -4.04 -9.22 -7.78
N ILE A 50 -5.35 -9.11 -7.96
CA ILE A 50 -6.20 -10.13 -8.59
C ILE A 50 -5.96 -10.22 -10.10
N GLU A 51 -5.78 -9.08 -10.75
CA GLU A 51 -5.57 -8.96 -12.21
C GLU A 51 -4.14 -9.28 -12.66
N ASP A 52 -3.22 -9.52 -11.72
CA ASP A 52 -1.77 -9.70 -11.95
C ASP A 52 -1.08 -8.46 -12.58
N ASP A 53 -1.59 -7.25 -12.29
CA ASP A 53 -0.97 -5.98 -12.64
C ASP A 53 0.12 -5.61 -11.62
N ILE A 54 1.18 -6.42 -11.63
CA ILE A 54 2.28 -6.42 -10.68
C ILE A 54 3.60 -6.30 -11.45
N PHE A 55 4.44 -5.32 -11.08
CA PHE A 55 5.69 -5.05 -11.78
C PHE A 55 6.83 -4.75 -10.81
N ARG A 56 8.06 -5.07 -11.22
CA ARG A 56 9.25 -4.85 -10.39
C ARG A 56 9.55 -3.36 -10.26
N MET A 57 9.89 -2.92 -9.06
CA MET A 57 10.23 -1.53 -8.75
C MET A 57 11.71 -1.41 -8.34
N GLU A 58 12.39 -0.48 -8.97
CA GLU A 58 13.78 -0.13 -8.69
C GLU A 58 13.88 1.30 -8.18
N SER A 59 15.06 1.72 -7.73
CA SER A 59 15.31 3.10 -7.26
C SER A 59 14.90 4.17 -8.27
N ARG A 60 14.99 3.86 -9.58
CA ARG A 60 14.54 4.73 -10.68
C ARG A 60 13.01 4.79 -10.81
N SER A 61 12.29 3.72 -10.50
CA SER A 61 10.83 3.64 -10.59
C SER A 61 10.13 4.62 -9.64
N VAL A 62 10.85 5.06 -8.60
CA VAL A 62 10.36 6.01 -7.58
C VAL A 62 11.15 7.34 -7.60
N ALA A 63 11.77 7.67 -8.73
CA ALA A 63 12.42 8.96 -8.92
C ALA A 63 11.37 10.06 -9.15
N ASN A 64 11.56 11.22 -8.52
CA ASN A 64 10.73 12.40 -8.73
C ASN A 64 9.22 12.19 -8.50
N ILE A 65 8.84 11.41 -7.49
CA ILE A 65 7.43 11.15 -7.14
C ILE A 65 6.97 11.76 -5.81
N ILE A 66 7.88 12.19 -4.92
CA ILE A 66 7.53 12.66 -3.57
C ILE A 66 6.60 13.87 -3.62
N GLN A 67 6.84 14.77 -4.57
CA GLN A 67 6.11 16.01 -4.77
C GLN A 67 4.79 15.83 -5.53
N ARG A 68 4.47 14.61 -5.98
CA ARG A 68 3.22 14.33 -6.70
C ARG A 68 2.11 14.00 -5.70
N GLY A 69 0.94 14.59 -5.90
CA GLY A 69 -0.28 14.22 -5.18
C GLY A 69 -0.74 12.78 -5.48
N GLY A 70 -1.59 12.25 -4.60
CA GLY A 70 -2.16 10.91 -4.70
C GLY A 70 -1.11 9.80 -4.63
N THR A 71 -1.31 8.75 -5.44
CA THR A 71 -0.43 7.58 -5.51
C THR A 71 -0.11 7.18 -6.96
N ILE A 72 1.17 6.95 -7.27
CA ILE A 72 1.61 6.45 -8.58
C ILE A 72 1.14 5.02 -8.88
N LEU A 73 0.85 4.22 -7.84
CA LEU A 73 0.31 2.88 -7.97
C LEU A 73 -1.20 2.90 -8.19
N LYS A 74 -1.83 4.07 -8.07
CA LYS A 74 -3.30 4.25 -8.09
C LYS A 74 -3.97 3.47 -6.95
N THR A 75 -5.25 3.67 -6.77
CA THR A 75 -6.06 2.91 -5.81
C THR A 75 -7.41 2.58 -6.44
N ALA A 76 -7.99 1.45 -6.05
CA ALA A 76 -9.32 1.05 -6.47
C ALA A 76 -10.01 0.27 -5.34
N ARG A 77 -11.34 0.39 -5.27
CA ARG A 77 -12.16 -0.49 -4.43
C ARG A 77 -12.32 -1.82 -5.16
N SER A 78 -11.99 -2.92 -4.50
CA SER A 78 -12.14 -4.27 -5.06
C SER A 78 -13.27 -4.99 -4.35
N LYS A 79 -14.40 -5.20 -5.04
CA LYS A 79 -15.49 -6.04 -4.53
C LYS A 79 -15.08 -7.52 -4.53
N GLU A 80 -14.34 -7.95 -5.54
CA GLU A 80 -13.85 -9.32 -5.69
C GLU A 80 -12.95 -9.75 -4.53
N PHE A 81 -12.21 -8.83 -3.90
CA PHE A 81 -11.35 -9.17 -2.77
C PHE A 81 -12.12 -9.53 -1.49
N PHE A 82 -13.41 -9.21 -1.40
CA PHE A 82 -14.27 -9.68 -0.30
C PHE A 82 -14.59 -11.17 -0.41
N GLU A 83 -14.57 -11.71 -1.64
CA GLU A 83 -14.84 -13.11 -1.91
C GLU A 83 -13.57 -13.96 -1.75
N PRO A 84 -13.65 -15.17 -1.15
CA PRO A 84 -12.51 -16.09 -1.03
C PRO A 84 -11.82 -16.39 -2.36
N GLU A 85 -12.57 -16.51 -3.45
CA GLU A 85 -12.06 -16.82 -4.78
C GLU A 85 -11.16 -15.70 -5.31
N GLY A 86 -11.56 -14.44 -5.08
CA GLY A 86 -10.75 -13.27 -5.44
C GLY A 86 -9.44 -13.25 -4.66
N ARG A 87 -9.48 -13.54 -3.36
CA ARG A 87 -8.26 -13.64 -2.53
C ARG A 87 -7.37 -14.80 -2.95
N ALA A 88 -7.93 -15.98 -3.23
CA ALA A 88 -7.17 -17.12 -3.73
C ALA A 88 -6.46 -16.79 -5.05
N LYS A 89 -7.15 -16.14 -6.00
CA LYS A 89 -6.54 -15.70 -7.26
C LYS A 89 -5.40 -14.70 -7.03
N ALA A 90 -5.60 -13.72 -6.14
CA ALA A 90 -4.54 -12.78 -5.78
C ALA A 90 -3.32 -13.48 -5.16
N TYR A 91 -3.53 -14.44 -4.26
CA TYR A 91 -2.46 -15.23 -3.65
C TYR A 91 -1.67 -16.04 -4.68
N GLU A 92 -2.36 -16.71 -5.61
CA GLU A 92 -1.70 -17.44 -6.68
C GLU A 92 -0.83 -16.53 -7.56
N ASN A 93 -1.25 -15.29 -7.83
CA ASN A 93 -0.44 -14.33 -8.58
C ASN A 93 0.83 -13.91 -7.81
N LEU A 94 0.72 -13.66 -6.49
CA LEU A 94 1.88 -13.39 -5.64
C LEU A 94 2.86 -14.56 -5.62
N LYS A 95 2.33 -15.78 -5.45
CA LYS A 95 3.10 -17.02 -5.40
C LYS A 95 3.83 -17.29 -6.72
N LYS A 96 3.18 -17.09 -7.87
CA LYS A 96 3.80 -17.19 -9.20
C LYS A 96 5.04 -16.30 -9.34
N ARG A 97 5.04 -15.13 -8.68
CA ARG A 97 6.15 -14.17 -8.70
C ARG A 97 7.15 -14.37 -7.55
N GLY A 98 6.87 -15.31 -6.65
CA GLY A 98 7.66 -15.56 -5.44
C GLY A 98 7.57 -14.43 -4.40
N ILE A 99 6.52 -13.60 -4.45
CA ILE A 99 6.29 -12.54 -3.47
C ILE A 99 5.83 -13.19 -2.17
N ASN A 100 6.61 -12.99 -1.10
CA ASN A 100 6.40 -13.63 0.20
C ASN A 100 6.24 -12.63 1.35
N GLY A 101 5.96 -11.36 1.04
CA GLY A 101 5.55 -10.35 2.01
C GLY A 101 4.81 -9.20 1.33
N LEU A 102 3.97 -8.50 2.08
CA LEU A 102 3.18 -7.37 1.59
C LEU A 102 3.33 -6.14 2.47
N VAL A 103 3.39 -4.98 1.83
CA VAL A 103 3.32 -3.65 2.45
C VAL A 103 2.10 -2.92 1.91
N ILE A 104 1.12 -2.68 2.78
CA ILE A 104 -0.16 -2.08 2.44
C ILE A 104 -0.20 -0.66 2.97
N ILE A 105 -0.27 0.32 2.07
CA ILE A 105 -0.44 1.73 2.43
C ILE A 105 -1.92 2.08 2.25
N GLY A 106 -2.60 2.44 3.33
CA GLY A 106 -4.03 2.73 3.27
C GLY A 106 -4.67 2.93 4.65
N GLY A 107 -6.00 2.89 4.67
CA GLY A 107 -6.80 3.05 5.89
C GLY A 107 -7.27 1.73 6.52
N ASP A 108 -8.19 1.83 7.48
CA ASP A 108 -8.72 0.71 8.27
C ASP A 108 -9.28 -0.44 7.41
N GLY A 109 -10.09 -0.11 6.40
CA GLY A 109 -10.66 -1.11 5.49
C GLY A 109 -9.58 -1.90 4.72
N SER A 110 -8.49 -1.24 4.36
CA SER A 110 -7.35 -1.89 3.70
C SER A 110 -6.63 -2.84 4.65
N PHE A 111 -6.47 -2.47 5.93
CA PHE A 111 -5.84 -3.30 6.94
C PHE A 111 -6.68 -4.51 7.32
N LYS A 112 -8.01 -4.37 7.41
CA LYS A 112 -8.93 -5.50 7.59
C LYS A 112 -8.79 -6.52 6.45
N GLY A 113 -8.70 -6.03 5.21
CA GLY A 113 -8.42 -6.88 4.05
C GLY A 113 -7.07 -7.61 4.16
N ALA A 114 -6.02 -6.89 4.57
CA ALA A 114 -4.67 -7.43 4.71
C ALA A 114 -4.58 -8.47 5.83
N GLN A 115 -5.25 -8.24 6.97
CA GLN A 115 -5.31 -9.17 8.09
C GLN A 115 -6.01 -10.46 7.70
N LYS A 116 -7.17 -10.36 7.05
CA LYS A 116 -7.90 -11.54 6.55
C LYS A 116 -7.05 -12.35 5.57
N PHE A 117 -6.40 -11.66 4.62
CA PHE A 117 -5.53 -12.29 3.64
C PHE A 117 -4.31 -12.98 4.28
N SER A 118 -3.66 -12.32 5.25
CA SER A 118 -2.52 -12.86 5.98
C SER A 118 -2.89 -14.13 6.76
N ASN A 119 -4.03 -14.10 7.46
CA ASN A 119 -4.53 -15.25 8.22
C ASN A 119 -4.90 -16.44 7.32
N GLU A 120 -5.40 -16.19 6.10
CA GLU A 120 -5.81 -17.25 5.18
C GLU A 120 -4.64 -17.93 4.46
N PHE A 121 -3.59 -17.17 4.11
CA PHE A 121 -2.53 -17.66 3.22
C PHE A 121 -1.12 -17.64 3.83
N ASP A 122 -0.98 -17.31 5.12
CA ASP A 122 0.29 -17.26 5.86
C ASP A 122 1.37 -16.37 5.20
N ILE A 123 0.92 -15.25 4.61
CA ILE A 123 1.81 -14.23 4.04
C ILE A 123 1.90 -13.04 5.02
N PRO A 124 3.11 -12.64 5.46
CA PRO A 124 3.27 -11.52 6.37
C PRO A 124 2.89 -10.21 5.69
N CYS A 125 2.04 -9.44 6.36
CA CYS A 125 1.55 -8.14 5.91
C CYS A 125 1.94 -7.04 6.91
N ILE A 126 2.45 -5.92 6.41
CA ILE A 126 2.69 -4.70 7.18
C ILE A 126 1.78 -3.59 6.67
N GLY A 127 1.07 -2.93 7.60
CA GLY A 127 0.22 -1.77 7.30
C GLY A 127 0.96 -0.45 7.55
N LEU A 128 0.82 0.50 6.62
CA LEU A 128 1.25 1.89 6.76
C LEU A 128 0.01 2.79 6.69
N PRO A 129 -0.33 3.54 7.77
CA PRO A 129 -1.58 4.27 7.85
C PRO A 129 -1.57 5.49 6.92
N GLY A 130 -2.18 5.32 5.75
CA GLY A 130 -2.37 6.34 4.73
C GLY A 130 -3.83 6.75 4.65
N THR A 131 -4.19 7.81 5.38
CA THR A 131 -5.54 8.38 5.43
C THR A 131 -5.46 9.84 5.87
N ILE A 132 -6.39 10.66 5.39
CA ILE A 132 -6.53 12.06 5.80
C ILE A 132 -7.38 12.21 7.07
N ASP A 133 -8.07 11.17 7.51
CA ASP A 133 -9.10 11.24 8.56
C ASP A 133 -8.55 11.11 9.99
N LYS A 134 -7.28 10.68 10.15
CA LYS A 134 -6.65 10.37 11.46
C LYS A 134 -7.53 9.47 12.32
N ASP A 135 -8.02 8.40 11.73
CA ASP A 135 -8.96 7.45 12.33
C ASP A 135 -8.35 6.07 12.61
N ILE A 136 -7.02 5.94 12.47
CA ILE A 136 -6.30 4.69 12.75
C ILE A 136 -5.90 4.62 14.22
N ALA A 137 -6.56 3.75 14.97
CA ALA A 137 -6.22 3.47 16.36
C ALA A 137 -4.75 3.02 16.50
N GLY A 138 -4.05 3.56 17.51
CA GLY A 138 -2.64 3.28 17.77
C GLY A 138 -1.64 4.19 17.06
N SER A 139 -2.10 5.17 16.28
CA SER A 139 -1.24 6.21 15.70
C SER A 139 -1.77 7.61 16.00
N ASP A 140 -0.91 8.51 16.49
CA ASP A 140 -1.27 9.91 16.73
C ASP A 140 -1.47 10.70 15.42
N PHE A 141 -0.84 10.26 14.34
CA PHE A 141 -0.90 10.87 13.02
C PHE A 141 -0.96 9.82 11.92
N THR A 142 -1.59 10.15 10.81
CA THR A 142 -1.66 9.30 9.62
C THR A 142 -1.06 10.04 8.42
N ILE A 143 -0.49 9.29 7.47
CA ILE A 143 0.12 9.85 6.27
C ILE A 143 -0.97 10.57 5.47
N GLY A 144 -0.83 11.89 5.38
CA GLY A 144 -1.74 12.79 4.67
C GLY A 144 -2.66 13.63 5.55
N PHE A 145 -2.81 13.29 6.85
CA PHE A 145 -3.66 14.08 7.77
C PHE A 145 -3.18 15.53 7.89
N ASP A 146 -1.91 15.75 8.23
CA ASP A 146 -1.38 17.09 8.43
C ASP A 146 -1.48 17.95 7.15
N THR A 147 -1.18 17.36 5.99
CA THR A 147 -1.34 18.04 4.71
C THR A 147 -2.80 18.41 4.43
N ALA A 148 -3.76 17.53 4.75
CA ALA A 148 -5.17 17.81 4.58
C ALA A 148 -5.65 18.95 5.49
N VAL A 149 -5.21 18.97 6.75
CA VAL A 149 -5.52 20.04 7.71
C VAL A 149 -4.98 21.38 7.20
N ASN A 150 -3.70 21.44 6.81
CA ASN A 150 -3.11 22.68 6.29
C ASN A 150 -3.80 23.16 5.01
N THR A 151 -4.19 22.23 4.12
CA THR A 151 -4.96 22.58 2.92
C THR A 151 -6.32 23.20 3.27
N ALA A 152 -7.00 22.67 4.30
CA ALA A 152 -8.27 23.23 4.77
C ALA A 152 -8.08 24.63 5.40
N VAL A 153 -7.04 24.82 6.21
CA VAL A 153 -6.69 26.13 6.80
C VAL A 153 -6.44 27.17 5.70
N GLU A 154 -5.60 26.85 4.71
CA GLU A 154 -5.34 27.75 3.57
C GLU A 154 -6.62 28.10 2.78
N ALA A 155 -7.55 27.16 2.64
CA ALA A 155 -8.82 27.41 1.97
C ALA A 155 -9.74 28.33 2.78
N ILE A 156 -9.79 28.16 4.11
CA ILE A 156 -10.58 29.00 5.01
C ILE A 156 -10.00 30.42 5.07
N ASP A 157 -8.68 30.56 5.13
CA ASP A 157 -8.01 31.86 5.18
C ASP A 157 -8.26 32.70 3.93
N LYS A 158 -8.46 32.08 2.76
CA LYS A 158 -8.81 32.79 1.51
C LYS A 158 -10.23 33.37 1.50
N ILE A 159 -11.12 32.91 2.38
CA ILE A 159 -12.51 33.37 2.49
C ILE A 159 -12.60 34.57 3.46
N ARG A 160 -11.64 34.71 4.37
CA ARG A 160 -11.55 35.84 5.32
C ARG A 160 -10.81 37.02 4.72
#